data_AF-A0A671Y3T8-F1
#
_entry.id   AF-A0A671Y3T8-F1
#
_cell.length_a   1.000
_cell.length_b   1.000
_cell.length_c   1.000
_cell.angle_alpha   90.00
_cell.angle_beta   90.00
_cell.angle_gamma   90.00
#
_symmetry.space_group_name_H-M   'P 1'
#
loop_
_entity.id
_entity.type
_entity.pdbx_description
1 polymer ?
#
loop_
_entity_poly.entity_id
_entity_poly.type
_entity_poly.pdbx_seq_one_letter_code
_entity_poly.pdbx_strand_id
1 'polypeptide(L)'
;MAHCGLVLLSLWLCVQSVPIGVDNTKDKPQEELEPPQSADTGLHYDRYLREVIEFLEKDPHFKEKLKNANMDDIKQGKLAKELDFVHHNFRTKLDELKREEMSRLRMLIRAKHDIQEGNVDHQALLKQFEHLNHGNPDTFEVEDLDRLIKSATNDLENYDKGRHDEFKRYEMMKEHERRERLKNMNEEDRKREELQYEELRKKHAKHPKVNHPGSEDQLKEVWKEADGLDPEDFDPKTFFKMHDSNGDGFFDENELEALFTKELEKVYNPDNEEDDMVEMEEERLRMREHVMNEVDTNKDRLVSMSEFLAATKKEDFLQKDEWETLDQNPVYTEEEMREYEQHLANEANDINMKSAELQKQREQLERQQEELNAQKLELQQVDSKKQQQLFYRTAMIDV
;
A
#
# COMPACT_ATOMS: atom_id res chain seq x y z
N MET A 1 -72.79 -14.10 43.00
CA MET A 1 -73.44 -13.90 41.68
C MET A 1 -72.42 -13.31 40.73
N ALA A 2 -72.24 -13.99 39.59
CA ALA A 2 -71.64 -13.57 38.31
C ALA A 2 -70.29 -12.82 38.32
N HIS A 3 -69.18 -13.48 37.92
CA HIS A 3 -68.61 -13.51 36.55
C HIS A 3 -67.84 -12.23 36.20
N CYS A 4 -66.72 -12.18 35.48
CA CYS A 4 -65.77 -13.12 34.90
C CYS A 4 -64.67 -12.21 34.29
N GLY A 5 -63.44 -12.67 34.21
CA GLY A 5 -62.38 -11.94 33.49
C GLY A 5 -61.02 -12.63 33.60
N LEU A 6 -60.98 -13.89 33.16
CA LEU A 6 -59.83 -14.78 33.15
C LEU A 6 -58.64 -14.18 32.38
N VAL A 7 -57.54 -14.01 33.13
CA VAL A 7 -56.17 -13.85 32.65
C VAL A 7 -55.71 -15.15 31.99
N LEU A 8 -55.33 -15.06 30.72
CA LEU A 8 -54.66 -16.08 29.93
C LEU A 8 -53.26 -16.35 30.50
N LEU A 9 -53.12 -17.40 31.30
CA LEU A 9 -51.85 -18.05 31.62
C LEU A 9 -52.11 -19.42 32.28
N SER A 10 -52.20 -20.46 31.47
CA SER A 10 -52.10 -21.84 31.97
C SER A 10 -51.63 -22.77 30.84
N LEU A 11 -50.37 -23.18 30.91
CA LEU A 11 -49.92 -24.55 31.21
C LEU A 11 -49.36 -25.21 29.93
N TRP A 12 -48.04 -25.14 29.69
CA TRP A 12 -47.04 -26.14 30.11
C TRP A 12 -47.32 -27.57 29.60
N LEU A 13 -46.63 -27.92 28.50
CA LEU A 13 -45.86 -29.16 28.25
C LEU A 13 -46.50 -30.54 28.56
N CYS A 14 -46.67 -31.37 27.52
CA CYS A 14 -45.88 -32.61 27.30
C CYS A 14 -46.40 -33.45 26.09
N VAL A 15 -45.59 -33.64 25.04
CA VAL A 15 -44.95 -34.90 24.57
C VAL A 15 -45.88 -35.97 23.93
N GLN A 16 -45.71 -36.26 22.62
CA GLN A 16 -45.31 -37.58 22.07
C GLN A 16 -45.24 -37.63 20.51
N SER A 17 -44.01 -37.88 20.03
CA SER A 17 -43.51 -38.69 18.89
C SER A 17 -43.99 -38.56 17.41
N VAL A 18 -43.04 -38.08 16.58
CA VAL A 18 -42.44 -38.58 15.28
C VAL A 18 -43.34 -39.18 14.17
N PRO A 19 -43.06 -38.83 12.89
CA PRO A 19 -42.39 -39.81 12.02
C PRO A 19 -41.20 -39.26 11.21
N ILE A 20 -40.15 -40.08 11.14
CA ILE A 20 -39.03 -40.10 10.18
C ILE A 20 -39.63 -40.41 8.78
N GLY A 21 -39.18 -39.92 7.63
CA GLY A 21 -38.09 -39.04 7.20
C GLY A 21 -38.04 -39.12 5.66
N VAL A 22 -37.49 -38.12 4.96
CA VAL A 22 -36.81 -38.30 3.67
C VAL A 22 -35.71 -37.24 3.56
N ASP A 23 -34.50 -37.74 3.40
CA ASP A 23 -33.23 -37.05 3.18
C ASP A 23 -33.24 -36.25 1.87
N ASN A 24 -32.78 -35.00 1.92
CA ASN A 24 -32.39 -34.18 0.77
C ASN A 24 -31.32 -33.20 1.26
N THR A 25 -30.15 -33.74 1.54
CA THR A 25 -28.89 -33.00 1.54
C THR A 25 -28.73 -32.31 0.18
N LYS A 26 -28.90 -30.98 0.18
CA LYS A 26 -28.30 -30.09 -0.81
C LYS A 26 -27.37 -29.15 -0.07
N ASP A 27 -26.10 -29.32 -0.38
CA ASP A 27 -24.96 -28.57 0.08
C ASP A 27 -25.25 -27.06 0.04
N LYS A 28 -25.07 -26.42 1.20
CA LYS A 28 -24.80 -24.99 1.24
C LYS A 28 -23.38 -24.81 0.69
N PRO A 29 -23.11 -23.81 -0.16
CA PRO A 29 -21.74 -23.46 -0.50
C PRO A 29 -21.00 -23.19 0.81
N GLN A 30 -19.89 -23.89 1.03
CA GLN A 30 -18.90 -23.43 1.99
C GLN A 30 -18.49 -22.04 1.51
N GLU A 31 -18.84 -21.01 2.27
CA GLU A 31 -18.04 -19.80 2.30
C GLU A 31 -16.61 -20.27 2.54
N GLU A 32 -15.76 -20.07 1.54
CA GLU A 32 -14.32 -20.01 1.74
C GLU A 32 -14.11 -19.00 2.86
N LEU A 33 -13.88 -19.53 4.07
CA LEU A 33 -13.42 -18.70 5.18
C LEU A 33 -12.13 -18.06 4.68
N GLU A 34 -12.13 -16.74 4.54
CA GLU A 34 -10.89 -16.00 4.42
C GLU A 34 -9.97 -16.48 5.56
N PRO A 35 -8.70 -16.77 5.26
CA PRO A 35 -7.75 -17.08 6.32
C PRO A 35 -7.77 -15.93 7.35
N PRO A 36 -7.53 -16.22 8.64
CA PRO A 36 -7.56 -15.18 9.67
C PRO A 36 -6.72 -13.99 9.20
N GLN A 37 -7.31 -12.79 9.27
CA GLN A 37 -6.63 -11.52 9.01
C GLN A 37 -5.58 -11.32 10.11
N SER A 38 -4.50 -12.09 10.03
CA SER A 38 -3.25 -11.79 10.69
C SER A 38 -2.70 -10.49 10.10
N ALA A 39 -2.06 -9.68 10.93
CA ALA A 39 -1.52 -8.37 10.60
C ALA A 39 -0.92 -8.32 9.18
N ASP A 40 -1.42 -7.39 8.36
CA ASP A 40 -0.89 -7.12 7.03
C ASP A 40 0.42 -6.35 7.18
N THR A 41 1.55 -6.95 6.77
CA THR A 41 2.86 -6.28 6.86
C THR A 41 3.03 -5.11 5.87
N GLY A 42 2.03 -4.87 5.00
CA GLY A 42 2.05 -3.83 3.97
C GLY A 42 2.88 -4.20 2.72
N LEU A 43 3.51 -5.38 2.71
CA LEU A 43 4.27 -5.87 1.56
C LEU A 43 3.34 -6.41 0.46
N HIS A 44 3.64 -6.10 -0.80
CA HIS A 44 2.84 -6.59 -1.95
C HIS A 44 2.90 -8.13 -2.18
N TYR A 45 3.75 -8.83 -1.43
CA TYR A 45 3.88 -10.29 -1.36
C TYR A 45 3.68 -10.83 0.07
N ASP A 46 3.12 -10.01 0.98
CA ASP A 46 2.86 -10.37 2.37
C ASP A 46 2.11 -11.70 2.50
N ARG A 47 1.05 -11.89 1.70
CA ARG A 47 0.30 -13.15 1.67
C ARG A 47 1.20 -14.36 1.39
N TYR A 48 2.08 -14.25 0.40
CA TYR A 48 3.00 -15.33 0.03
C TYR A 48 4.02 -15.59 1.15
N LEU A 49 4.56 -14.54 1.75
CA LEU A 49 5.46 -14.63 2.91
C LEU A 49 4.78 -15.37 4.06
N ARG A 50 3.56 -14.97 4.44
CA ARG A 50 2.78 -15.59 5.51
C ARG A 50 2.47 -17.05 5.23
N GLU A 51 1.97 -17.39 4.04
CA GLU A 51 1.66 -18.77 3.67
C GLU A 51 2.90 -19.67 3.72
N VAL A 52 4.06 -19.17 3.28
CA VAL A 52 5.35 -19.90 3.38
C VAL A 52 5.75 -20.12 4.84
N ILE A 53 5.72 -19.08 5.68
CA ILE A 53 6.12 -19.16 7.09
C ILE A 53 5.16 -20.03 7.89
N GLU A 54 3.85 -19.81 7.79
CA GLU A 54 2.82 -20.58 8.50
C GLU A 54 2.95 -22.08 8.20
N PHE A 55 3.28 -22.40 6.95
CA PHE A 55 3.41 -23.77 6.53
C PHE A 55 4.74 -24.41 6.95
N LEU A 56 5.83 -23.64 6.99
CA LEU A 56 7.10 -24.05 7.58
C LEU A 56 7.02 -24.24 9.10
N GLU A 57 6.23 -23.44 9.82
CA GLU A 57 6.03 -23.56 11.27
C GLU A 57 5.29 -24.84 11.69
N LYS A 58 4.62 -25.53 10.75
CA LYS A 58 3.98 -26.82 11.00
C LYS A 58 5.02 -27.95 11.11
N ASP A 59 6.24 -27.75 10.61
CA ASP A 59 7.35 -28.67 10.82
C ASP A 59 8.00 -28.43 12.19
N PRO A 60 8.05 -29.44 13.10
CA PRO A 60 8.59 -29.24 14.45
C PRO A 60 10.07 -28.82 14.48
N HIS A 61 10.89 -29.34 13.55
CA HIS A 61 12.32 -29.01 13.48
C HIS A 61 12.51 -27.56 13.04
N PHE A 62 11.83 -27.17 11.97
CA PHE A 62 11.91 -25.80 11.46
C PHE A 62 11.35 -24.79 12.47
N LYS A 63 10.22 -25.11 13.13
CA LYS A 63 9.62 -24.25 14.16
C LYS A 63 10.58 -23.98 15.33
N GLU A 64 11.29 -25.00 15.80
CA GLU A 64 12.27 -24.83 16.88
C GLU A 64 13.44 -23.96 16.43
N LYS A 65 13.88 -24.11 15.18
CA LYS A 65 14.93 -23.26 14.59
C LYS A 65 14.49 -21.82 14.43
N LEU A 66 13.27 -21.59 13.97
CA LEU A 66 12.69 -20.26 13.83
C LEU A 66 12.61 -19.55 15.18
N LYS A 67 12.12 -20.24 16.24
CA LYS A 67 11.99 -19.66 17.59
C LYS A 67 13.31 -19.29 18.25
N ASN A 68 14.39 -20.00 17.93
CA ASN A 68 15.70 -19.78 18.52
C ASN A 68 16.62 -18.93 17.64
N ALA A 69 16.19 -18.59 16.42
CA ALA A 69 16.98 -17.77 15.50
C ALA A 69 16.95 -16.31 15.98
N ASN A 70 18.11 -15.66 15.96
CA ASN A 70 18.20 -14.22 16.13
C ASN A 70 18.10 -13.51 14.77
N MET A 71 17.84 -12.21 14.79
CA MET A 71 17.69 -11.39 13.57
C MET A 71 18.93 -11.49 12.66
N ASP A 72 20.13 -11.50 13.24
CA ASP A 72 21.38 -11.59 12.48
C ASP A 72 21.53 -12.94 11.73
N ASP A 73 21.13 -14.05 12.35
CA ASP A 73 21.19 -15.39 11.77
C ASP A 73 20.17 -15.55 10.64
N ILE A 74 18.99 -14.91 10.78
CA ILE A 74 17.96 -14.82 9.75
C ILE A 74 18.50 -14.04 8.54
N LYS A 75 19.05 -12.84 8.76
CA LYS A 75 19.66 -11.99 7.72
C LYS A 75 20.84 -12.67 7.01
N GLN A 76 21.63 -13.45 7.73
CA GLN A 76 22.78 -14.18 7.19
C GLN A 76 22.39 -15.44 6.38
N GLY A 77 21.10 -15.77 6.28
CA GLY A 77 20.61 -16.92 5.52
C GLY A 77 20.88 -18.26 6.21
N LYS A 78 21.14 -18.28 7.53
CA LYS A 78 21.34 -19.53 8.28
C LYS A 78 20.03 -20.31 8.39
N LEU A 79 18.93 -19.60 8.60
CA LEU A 79 17.60 -20.20 8.69
C LEU A 79 17.18 -20.86 7.36
N ALA A 80 17.50 -20.23 6.23
CA ALA A 80 17.16 -20.77 4.91
C ALA A 80 17.79 -22.15 4.66
N LYS A 81 18.99 -22.40 5.19
CA LYS A 81 19.67 -23.71 5.06
C LYS A 81 18.99 -24.83 5.85
N GLU A 82 18.20 -24.49 6.87
CA GLU A 82 17.45 -25.50 7.62
C GLU A 82 16.32 -26.12 6.79
N LEU A 83 15.96 -25.49 5.66
CA LEU A 83 14.99 -26.00 4.70
C LEU A 83 15.38 -27.39 4.16
N ASP A 84 16.67 -27.72 4.08
CA ASP A 84 17.17 -29.04 3.63
C ASP A 84 16.78 -30.20 4.57
N PHE A 85 16.43 -29.89 5.82
CA PHE A 85 16.02 -30.86 6.81
C PHE A 85 14.50 -30.95 6.97
N VAL A 86 13.76 -30.07 6.28
CA VAL A 86 12.29 -30.05 6.31
C VAL A 86 11.73 -31.26 5.57
N HIS A 87 10.67 -31.87 6.12
CA HIS A 87 10.08 -33.08 5.56
C HIS A 87 9.48 -32.84 4.15
N HIS A 88 9.52 -33.86 3.29
CA HIS A 88 9.18 -33.72 1.87
C HIS A 88 7.74 -33.23 1.62
N ASN A 89 6.77 -33.66 2.42
CA ASN A 89 5.38 -33.17 2.31
C ASN A 89 5.31 -31.63 2.38
N PHE A 90 6.19 -31.00 3.15
CA PHE A 90 6.23 -29.55 3.22
C PHE A 90 6.87 -28.96 1.96
N ARG A 91 7.97 -29.55 1.47
CA ARG A 91 8.60 -29.14 0.21
C ARG A 91 7.62 -29.12 -0.97
N THR A 92 6.80 -30.17 -1.13
CA THR A 92 5.81 -30.25 -2.23
C THR A 92 4.81 -29.09 -2.21
N LYS A 93 4.37 -28.66 -1.02
CA LYS A 93 3.42 -27.56 -0.87
C LYS A 93 4.11 -26.20 -1.01
N LEU A 94 5.36 -26.05 -0.58
CA LEU A 94 6.15 -24.84 -0.85
C LEU A 94 6.37 -24.65 -2.36
N ASP A 95 6.59 -25.74 -3.11
CA ASP A 95 6.67 -25.70 -4.57
C ASP A 95 5.34 -25.21 -5.19
N GLU A 96 4.20 -25.62 -4.63
CA GLU A 96 2.88 -25.17 -5.07
C GLU A 96 2.68 -23.67 -4.80
N LEU A 97 2.97 -23.21 -3.58
CA LEU A 97 2.90 -21.79 -3.21
C LEU A 97 3.76 -20.92 -4.13
N LYS A 98 4.98 -21.38 -4.44
CA LYS A 98 5.87 -20.67 -5.38
C LYS A 98 5.27 -20.58 -6.78
N ARG A 99 4.67 -21.65 -7.30
CA ARG A 99 4.02 -21.65 -8.63
C ARG A 99 2.80 -20.72 -8.67
N GLU A 100 2.04 -20.66 -7.59
CA GLU A 100 0.90 -19.74 -7.44
C GLU A 100 1.37 -18.29 -7.46
N GLU A 101 2.38 -17.95 -6.65
CA GLU A 101 2.94 -16.60 -6.59
C GLU A 101 3.55 -16.18 -7.93
N MET A 102 4.33 -17.06 -8.58
CA MET A 102 4.85 -16.79 -9.91
C MET A 102 3.75 -16.56 -10.96
N SER A 103 2.60 -17.22 -10.80
CA SER A 103 1.45 -17.02 -11.68
C SER A 103 0.76 -15.69 -11.43
N ARG A 104 0.64 -15.27 -10.16
CA ARG A 104 0.18 -13.92 -9.78
C ARG A 104 1.06 -12.83 -10.37
N LEU A 105 2.39 -12.95 -10.22
CA LEU A 105 3.35 -11.97 -10.77
C LEU A 105 3.25 -11.87 -12.30
N ARG A 106 3.10 -13.00 -12.99
CA ARG A 106 2.88 -13.02 -14.45
C ARG A 106 1.57 -12.33 -14.85
N MET A 107 0.51 -12.45 -14.06
CA MET A 107 -0.74 -11.74 -14.30
C MET A 107 -0.59 -10.23 -14.11
N LEU A 108 0.10 -9.78 -13.06
CA LEU A 108 0.37 -8.36 -12.82
C LEU A 108 1.17 -7.73 -13.96
N ILE A 109 2.19 -8.44 -14.45
CA ILE A 109 2.99 -7.99 -15.60
C ILE A 109 2.11 -7.85 -16.85
N ARG A 110 1.22 -8.81 -17.12
CA ARG A 110 0.28 -8.74 -18.26
C ARG A 110 -0.69 -7.57 -18.13
N ALA A 111 -1.27 -7.36 -16.95
CA ALA A 111 -2.16 -6.24 -16.71
C ALA A 111 -1.46 -4.89 -16.92
N LYS A 112 -0.21 -4.74 -16.45
CA LYS A 112 0.60 -3.54 -16.69
C LYS A 112 0.89 -3.32 -18.18
N HIS A 113 1.17 -4.39 -18.92
CA HIS A 113 1.35 -4.34 -20.37
C HIS A 113 0.08 -3.90 -21.11
N ASP A 114 -1.08 -4.40 -20.73
CA ASP A 114 -2.35 -4.01 -21.38
C ASP A 114 -2.67 -2.51 -21.18
N ILE A 115 -2.09 -1.88 -20.16
CA ILE A 115 -2.15 -0.44 -19.90
C ILE A 115 -1.05 0.33 -20.66
N GLN A 116 0.14 -0.27 -20.81
CA GLN A 116 1.30 0.33 -21.47
C GLN A 116 1.54 -0.33 -22.84
N GLU A 117 0.99 0.24 -23.92
CA GLU A 117 1.16 -0.27 -25.29
C GLU A 117 2.64 -0.36 -25.70
N GLY A 118 3.25 -1.56 -25.62
CA GLY A 118 4.65 -1.77 -26.00
C GLY A 118 5.11 -3.23 -25.93
N ASN A 119 6.12 -3.58 -26.72
CA ASN A 119 6.71 -4.94 -26.72
C ASN A 119 7.65 -5.09 -25.52
N VAL A 120 7.21 -5.79 -24.46
CA VAL A 120 7.97 -5.90 -23.20
C VAL A 120 8.50 -7.32 -22.95
N ASP A 121 9.78 -7.38 -22.60
CA ASP A 121 10.43 -8.60 -22.13
C ASP A 121 9.91 -8.97 -20.73
N HIS A 122 8.97 -9.91 -20.70
CA HIS A 122 8.34 -10.40 -19.47
C HIS A 122 9.36 -11.00 -18.50
N GLN A 123 10.46 -11.56 -19.01
CA GLN A 123 11.50 -12.16 -18.19
C GLN A 123 12.41 -11.09 -17.56
N ALA A 124 12.58 -9.94 -18.21
CA ALA A 124 13.25 -8.80 -17.62
C ALA A 124 12.40 -8.15 -16.51
N LEU A 125 11.09 -8.07 -16.69
CA LEU A 125 10.18 -7.53 -15.68
C LEU A 125 10.08 -8.41 -14.43
N LEU A 126 10.11 -9.74 -14.59
CA LEU A 126 10.11 -10.64 -13.43
C LEU A 126 11.31 -10.39 -12.50
N LYS A 127 12.45 -9.98 -13.04
CA LYS A 127 13.65 -9.64 -12.23
C LYS A 127 13.44 -8.45 -11.28
N GLN A 128 12.36 -7.67 -11.44
CA GLN A 128 11.99 -6.59 -10.51
C GLN A 128 11.48 -7.13 -9.17
N PHE A 129 11.01 -8.38 -9.13
CA PHE A 129 10.52 -9.02 -7.91
C PHE A 129 11.67 -9.79 -7.25
N GLU A 130 12.38 -9.15 -6.32
CA GLU A 130 13.63 -9.73 -5.78
C GLU A 130 13.41 -10.90 -4.82
N HIS A 131 12.19 -11.06 -4.29
CA HIS A 131 11.81 -12.04 -3.26
C HIS A 131 11.73 -13.50 -3.74
N LEU A 132 12.02 -13.77 -5.02
CA LEU A 132 11.90 -15.10 -5.63
C LEU A 132 13.03 -15.40 -6.62
N ASN A 133 13.37 -16.69 -6.77
CA ASN A 133 14.25 -17.15 -7.84
C ASN A 133 13.47 -17.44 -9.14
N HIS A 134 13.51 -16.49 -10.07
CA HIS A 134 12.89 -16.60 -11.39
C HIS A 134 13.58 -17.59 -12.34
N GLY A 135 14.83 -17.99 -12.04
CA GLY A 135 15.58 -18.95 -12.84
C GLY A 135 15.09 -20.39 -12.66
N ASN A 136 14.31 -20.65 -11.60
CA ASN A 136 13.73 -21.94 -11.29
C ASN A 136 12.27 -21.74 -10.85
N PRO A 137 11.30 -21.68 -11.77
CA PRO A 137 9.93 -21.29 -11.41
C PRO A 137 9.12 -22.36 -10.68
N ASP A 138 9.56 -23.63 -10.71
CA ASP A 138 8.71 -24.76 -10.35
C ASP A 138 8.99 -25.36 -8.98
N THR A 139 10.18 -25.12 -8.40
CA THR A 139 10.62 -25.73 -7.14
C THR A 139 11.10 -24.65 -6.16
N PHE A 140 10.70 -24.75 -4.91
CA PHE A 140 11.05 -23.84 -3.82
C PHE A 140 12.30 -24.35 -3.09
N GLU A 141 13.40 -23.64 -3.30
CA GLU A 141 14.72 -24.01 -2.81
C GLU A 141 15.19 -23.12 -1.67
N VAL A 142 16.34 -23.49 -1.08
CA VAL A 142 17.02 -22.69 -0.04
C VAL A 142 17.22 -21.24 -0.50
N GLU A 143 17.55 -21.04 -1.78
CA GLU A 143 17.72 -19.71 -2.36
C GLU A 143 16.43 -18.89 -2.36
N ASP A 144 15.27 -19.52 -2.56
CA ASP A 144 13.97 -18.82 -2.53
C ASP A 144 13.64 -18.35 -1.12
N LEU A 145 13.82 -19.20 -0.12
CA LEU A 145 13.59 -18.82 1.27
C LEU A 145 14.58 -17.71 1.72
N ASP A 146 15.85 -17.82 1.32
CA ASP A 146 16.85 -16.78 1.60
C ASP A 146 16.50 -15.44 0.96
N ARG A 147 16.07 -15.43 -0.31
CA ARG A 147 15.62 -14.23 -1.01
C ARG A 147 14.35 -13.65 -0.39
N LEU A 148 13.35 -14.48 -0.13
CA LEU A 148 12.08 -14.07 0.47
C LEU A 148 12.31 -13.40 1.83
N ILE A 149 13.12 -14.02 2.70
CA ILE A 149 13.46 -13.45 4.01
C ILE A 149 14.23 -12.15 3.84
N LYS A 150 15.27 -12.11 3.00
CA LYS A 150 16.09 -10.90 2.83
C LYS A 150 15.31 -9.74 2.23
N SER A 151 14.51 -9.99 1.20
CA SER A 151 13.63 -8.99 0.61
C SER A 151 12.61 -8.51 1.64
N ALA A 152 11.95 -9.41 2.37
CA ALA A 152 11.02 -9.02 3.42
C ALA A 152 11.72 -8.16 4.49
N THR A 153 12.87 -8.58 5.01
CA THR A 153 13.60 -7.80 6.02
C THR A 153 14.01 -6.42 5.49
N ASN A 154 14.55 -6.35 4.27
CA ASN A 154 14.97 -5.08 3.67
C ASN A 154 13.78 -4.16 3.35
N ASP A 155 12.70 -4.72 2.80
CA ASP A 155 11.51 -3.97 2.42
C ASP A 155 10.76 -3.49 3.66
N LEU A 156 10.71 -4.27 4.75
CA LEU A 156 10.13 -3.83 6.02
C LEU A 156 11.00 -2.75 6.68
N GLU A 157 12.33 -2.88 6.64
CA GLU A 157 13.26 -1.86 7.18
C GLU A 157 13.22 -0.54 6.41
N ASN A 158 12.89 -0.56 5.13
CA ASN A 158 12.82 0.62 4.27
C ASN A 158 11.39 0.98 3.86
N TYR A 159 10.37 0.36 4.45
CA TYR A 159 8.97 0.52 4.04
C TYR A 159 8.56 1.99 4.09
N ASP A 160 8.94 2.66 5.18
CA ASP A 160 8.59 4.05 5.44
C ASP A 160 9.47 5.05 4.68
N LYS A 161 10.72 4.68 4.42
CA LYS A 161 11.65 5.51 3.67
C LYS A 161 11.10 5.92 2.31
N GLY A 162 10.48 4.97 1.59
CA GLY A 162 9.88 5.26 0.28
C GLY A 162 8.76 6.31 0.37
N ARG A 163 7.95 6.25 1.43
CA ARG A 163 6.87 7.20 1.71
C ARG A 163 7.42 8.57 2.08
N HIS A 164 8.41 8.65 2.96
CA HIS A 164 9.09 9.92 3.27
C HIS A 164 9.73 10.57 2.03
N ASP A 165 10.35 9.77 1.17
CA ASP A 165 10.93 10.28 -0.08
C ASP A 165 9.84 10.81 -1.03
N GLU A 166 8.65 10.20 -1.04
CA GLU A 166 7.49 10.68 -1.79
C GLU A 166 6.92 11.97 -1.22
N PHE A 167 6.73 12.04 0.10
CA PHE A 167 6.31 13.24 0.79
C PHE A 167 7.30 14.39 0.60
N LYS A 168 8.60 14.12 0.69
CA LYS A 168 9.65 15.10 0.37
C LYS A 168 9.53 15.64 -1.04
N ARG A 169 9.27 14.78 -2.04
CA ARG A 169 9.04 15.21 -3.43
C ARG A 169 7.76 16.04 -3.56
N TYR A 170 6.69 15.65 -2.86
CA TYR A 170 5.44 16.40 -2.81
C TYR A 170 5.66 17.84 -2.30
N GLU A 171 6.34 17.98 -1.16
CA GLU A 171 6.63 19.29 -0.55
C GLU A 171 7.56 20.16 -1.44
N MET A 172 8.58 19.55 -2.06
CA MET A 172 9.42 20.25 -3.05
C MET A 172 8.63 20.68 -4.30
N MET A 173 7.70 19.85 -4.78
CA MET A 173 6.85 20.19 -5.92
C MET A 173 5.91 21.34 -5.60
N LYS A 174 5.24 21.29 -4.44
CA LYS A 174 4.33 22.34 -3.95
C LYS A 174 5.03 23.70 -3.85
N GLU A 175 6.23 23.73 -3.29
CA GLU A 175 7.04 24.95 -3.22
C GLU A 175 7.56 25.39 -4.61
N HIS A 176 7.98 24.45 -5.47
CA HIS A 176 8.37 24.78 -6.84
C HIS A 176 7.25 25.48 -7.61
N GLU A 177 6.03 24.93 -7.57
CA GLU A 177 4.88 25.56 -8.22
C GLU A 177 4.58 26.95 -7.64
N ARG A 178 4.69 27.10 -6.32
CA ARG A 178 4.57 28.41 -5.67
C ARG A 178 5.61 29.39 -6.19
N ARG A 179 6.89 29.00 -6.28
CA ARG A 179 7.98 29.83 -6.83
C ARG A 179 7.70 30.22 -8.27
N GLU A 180 7.25 29.29 -9.11
CA GLU A 180 6.90 29.55 -10.51
C GLU A 180 5.68 30.48 -10.63
N ARG A 181 4.65 30.33 -9.79
CA ARG A 181 3.52 31.26 -9.73
C ARG A 181 3.99 32.67 -9.40
N LEU A 182 4.81 32.84 -8.36
CA LEU A 182 5.33 34.15 -7.94
C LEU A 182 6.22 34.79 -9.02
N LYS A 183 7.00 34.00 -9.77
CA LYS A 183 7.82 34.50 -10.89
C LYS A 183 6.99 35.09 -12.03
N ASN A 184 5.79 34.56 -12.26
CA ASN A 184 4.89 34.97 -13.34
C ASN A 184 3.91 36.09 -12.95
N MET A 185 3.87 36.49 -11.67
CA MET A 185 3.03 37.57 -11.15
C MET A 185 3.70 38.96 -11.23
N ASN A 186 2.89 40.02 -11.20
CA ASN A 186 3.41 41.38 -11.04
C ASN A 186 3.81 41.67 -9.57
N GLU A 187 4.49 42.79 -9.32
CA GLU A 187 5.01 43.15 -7.99
C GLU A 187 3.93 43.28 -6.91
N GLU A 188 2.77 43.85 -7.24
CA GLU A 188 1.68 44.07 -6.28
C GLU A 188 0.99 42.76 -5.93
N ASP A 189 0.72 41.92 -6.93
CA ASP A 189 0.13 40.59 -6.75
C ASP A 189 1.06 39.68 -5.96
N ARG A 190 2.36 39.67 -6.29
CA ARG A 190 3.36 38.86 -5.58
C ARG A 190 3.40 39.17 -4.10
N LYS A 191 3.38 40.45 -3.71
CA LYS A 191 3.36 40.86 -2.29
C LYS A 191 2.08 40.44 -1.58
N ARG A 192 0.93 40.47 -2.28
CA ARG A 192 -0.35 40.02 -1.71
C ARG A 192 -0.35 38.50 -1.48
N GLU A 193 0.13 37.73 -2.45
CA GLU A 193 0.27 36.28 -2.36
C GLU A 193 1.22 35.88 -1.22
N GLU A 194 2.38 36.54 -1.11
CA GLU A 194 3.35 36.29 -0.03
C GLU A 194 2.75 36.59 1.36
N LEU A 195 1.99 37.68 1.49
CA LEU A 195 1.32 38.04 2.74
C LEU A 195 0.24 37.01 3.10
N GLN A 196 -0.59 36.61 2.14
CA GLN A 196 -1.61 35.58 2.35
C GLN A 196 -0.97 34.26 2.76
N TYR A 197 0.11 33.84 2.10
CA TYR A 197 0.85 32.64 2.45
C TYR A 197 1.38 32.67 3.89
N GLU A 198 1.96 33.80 4.31
CA GLU A 198 2.38 33.97 5.70
C GLU A 198 1.22 33.94 6.71
N GLU A 199 0.07 34.49 6.34
CA GLU A 199 -1.14 34.48 7.17
C GLU A 199 -1.66 33.05 7.35
N LEU A 200 -1.73 32.26 6.26
CA LEU A 200 -2.12 30.85 6.30
C LEU A 200 -1.15 30.03 7.15
N ARG A 201 0.17 30.20 6.96
CA ARG A 201 1.17 29.50 7.79
C ARG A 201 1.05 29.86 9.28
N LYS A 202 0.79 31.13 9.60
CA LYS A 202 0.56 31.57 10.99
C LYS A 202 -0.78 31.09 11.56
N LYS A 203 -1.76 30.76 10.70
CA LYS A 203 -3.05 30.21 11.10
C LYS A 203 -2.89 28.72 11.41
N HIS A 204 -2.22 27.97 10.54
CA HIS A 204 -1.89 26.56 10.73
C HIS A 204 -1.06 26.31 12.00
N ALA A 205 0.01 27.10 12.21
CA ALA A 205 0.86 27.01 13.41
C ALA A 205 0.15 27.36 14.74
N LYS A 206 -1.14 27.74 14.71
CA LYS A 206 -1.94 28.01 15.90
C LYS A 206 -2.92 26.87 16.13
N HIS A 207 -2.42 25.81 16.72
CA HIS A 207 -3.23 24.67 17.16
C HIS A 207 -3.13 24.49 18.69
N PRO A 208 -4.06 23.73 19.31
CA PRO A 208 -3.88 23.20 20.65
C PRO A 208 -2.61 22.35 20.75
N LYS A 209 -2.08 22.20 21.97
CA LYS A 209 -0.91 21.34 22.22
C LYS A 209 -1.17 19.92 21.71
N VAL A 210 -0.22 19.40 20.95
CA VAL A 210 -0.18 17.99 20.52
C VAL A 210 0.66 17.21 21.53
N ASN A 211 0.07 16.15 22.10
CA ASN A 211 0.79 15.31 23.05
C ASN A 211 1.83 14.44 22.33
N HIS A 212 2.88 14.07 23.05
CA HIS A 212 3.88 13.14 22.53
C HIS A 212 3.22 11.77 22.22
N PRO A 213 3.44 11.17 21.04
CA PRO A 213 2.84 9.89 20.68
C PRO A 213 3.22 8.78 21.66
N GLY A 214 2.26 8.00 22.12
CA GLY A 214 2.49 6.92 23.08
C GLY A 214 2.68 7.36 24.54
N SER A 215 2.61 8.67 24.84
CA SER A 215 2.67 9.19 26.21
C SER A 215 1.39 8.92 27.03
N GLU A 216 1.50 9.00 28.36
CA GLU A 216 0.36 8.85 29.26
C GLU A 216 -0.75 9.86 28.95
N ASP A 217 -0.39 11.12 28.67
CA ASP A 217 -1.34 12.19 28.38
C ASP A 217 -2.12 11.90 27.08
N GLN A 218 -1.43 11.43 26.03
CA GLN A 218 -2.06 11.05 24.76
C GLN A 218 -3.01 9.86 24.92
N LEU A 219 -2.58 8.79 25.60
CA LEU A 219 -3.43 7.61 25.79
C LEU A 219 -4.65 7.89 26.69
N LYS A 220 -4.49 8.72 27.72
CA LYS A 220 -5.62 9.16 28.56
C LYS A 220 -6.60 10.02 27.79
N GLU A 221 -6.12 10.82 26.85
CA GLU A 221 -6.99 11.62 25.98
C GLU A 221 -7.83 10.71 25.09
N VAL A 222 -7.22 9.71 24.44
CA VAL A 222 -7.96 8.70 23.66
C VAL A 222 -8.98 7.97 24.54
N TRP A 223 -8.57 7.52 25.73
CA TRP A 223 -9.45 6.86 26.71
C TRP A 223 -10.66 7.71 27.11
N LYS A 224 -10.49 9.03 27.18
CA LYS A 224 -11.56 9.95 27.52
C LYS A 224 -12.45 10.29 26.34
N GLU A 225 -11.85 10.63 25.21
CA GLU A 225 -12.56 11.23 24.08
C GLU A 225 -13.12 10.19 23.11
N ALA A 226 -12.36 9.11 22.86
CA ALA A 226 -12.80 8.01 22.01
C ALA A 226 -13.62 6.98 22.80
N ASP A 227 -13.16 6.58 23.99
CA ASP A 227 -13.83 5.51 24.77
C ASP A 227 -14.90 6.04 25.74
N GLY A 228 -14.89 7.35 26.04
CA GLY A 228 -15.83 7.96 26.99
C GLY A 228 -15.62 7.54 28.44
N LEU A 229 -14.40 7.13 28.81
CA LEU A 229 -14.04 6.66 30.14
C LEU A 229 -13.35 7.76 30.97
N ASP A 230 -13.32 7.59 32.30
CA ASP A 230 -12.69 8.55 33.20
C ASP A 230 -11.14 8.43 33.11
N PRO A 231 -10.40 9.52 32.84
CA PRO A 231 -8.93 9.52 32.84
C PRO A 231 -8.29 9.04 34.15
N GLU A 232 -8.97 9.21 35.29
CA GLU A 232 -8.46 8.78 36.59
C GLU A 232 -8.47 7.25 36.77
N ASP A 233 -9.32 6.57 36.00
CA ASP A 233 -9.45 5.09 35.98
C ASP A 233 -8.60 4.45 34.87
N PHE A 234 -7.68 5.21 34.27
CA PHE A 234 -6.85 4.72 33.17
C PHE A 234 -6.01 3.50 33.59
N ASP A 235 -6.20 2.39 32.88
CA ASP A 235 -5.44 1.16 33.04
C ASP A 235 -4.84 0.74 31.68
N PRO A 236 -3.50 0.77 31.53
CA PRO A 236 -2.86 0.43 30.25
C PRO A 236 -3.26 -0.93 29.70
N LYS A 237 -3.46 -1.92 30.57
CA LYS A 237 -3.82 -3.28 30.15
C LYS A 237 -5.22 -3.33 29.56
N THR A 238 -6.16 -2.58 30.14
CA THR A 238 -7.52 -2.47 29.63
C THR A 238 -7.52 -1.65 28.35
N PHE A 239 -6.78 -0.53 28.32
CA PHE A 239 -6.59 0.28 27.11
C PHE A 239 -6.14 -0.57 25.92
N PHE A 240 -5.10 -1.37 26.10
CA PHE A 240 -4.58 -2.25 25.05
C PHE A 240 -5.67 -3.16 24.49
N LYS A 241 -6.41 -3.85 25.36
CA LYS A 241 -7.44 -4.81 24.95
C LYS A 241 -8.63 -4.19 24.24
N MET A 242 -8.91 -2.91 24.49
CA MET A 242 -10.04 -2.23 23.86
C MET A 242 -9.70 -1.73 22.45
N HIS A 243 -8.42 -1.45 22.20
CA HIS A 243 -7.94 -0.93 20.92
C HIS A 243 -7.33 -2.01 20.02
N ASP A 244 -7.10 -3.22 20.55
CA ASP A 244 -6.81 -4.45 19.80
C ASP A 244 -8.10 -4.84 19.07
N SER A 245 -8.27 -4.27 17.89
CA SER A 245 -9.52 -4.23 17.14
C SER A 245 -9.83 -5.59 16.52
N ASN A 246 -8.78 -6.31 16.11
CA ASN A 246 -8.90 -7.65 15.54
C ASN A 246 -8.84 -8.77 16.61
N GLY A 247 -8.41 -8.45 17.84
CA GLY A 247 -8.35 -9.37 18.97
C GLY A 247 -7.20 -10.38 18.91
N ASP A 248 -6.15 -10.10 18.14
CA ASP A 248 -5.00 -10.99 17.95
C ASP A 248 -3.95 -10.90 19.06
N GLY A 249 -4.09 -9.92 19.96
CA GLY A 249 -3.22 -9.70 21.11
C GLY A 249 -1.99 -8.83 20.82
N PHE A 250 -1.94 -8.18 19.66
CA PHE A 250 -0.92 -7.24 19.24
C PHE A 250 -1.57 -5.89 18.89
N PHE A 251 -0.76 -4.83 18.86
CA PHE A 251 -1.09 -3.64 18.08
C PHE A 251 -0.30 -3.67 16.79
N ASP A 252 -1.01 -3.68 15.67
CA ASP A 252 -0.43 -3.44 14.36
C ASP A 252 -0.27 -1.94 14.06
N GLU A 253 0.26 -1.63 12.87
CA GLU A 253 0.48 -0.26 12.45
C GLU A 253 -0.80 0.56 12.36
N ASN A 254 -1.88 -0.03 11.84
CA ASN A 254 -3.14 0.65 11.66
C ASN A 254 -3.80 0.93 13.01
N GLU A 255 -3.69 -0.01 13.95
CA GLU A 255 -4.21 0.13 15.30
C GLU A 255 -3.47 1.23 16.07
N LEU A 256 -2.14 1.31 15.96
CA LEU A 256 -1.37 2.43 16.51
C LEU A 256 -1.73 3.76 15.83
N GLU A 257 -1.78 3.79 14.51
CA GLU A 257 -2.12 4.95 13.70
C GLU A 257 -3.50 5.53 14.09
N ALA A 258 -4.48 4.67 14.38
CA ALA A 258 -5.80 5.06 14.83
C ALA A 258 -5.76 5.86 16.14
N LEU A 259 -4.83 5.53 17.06
CA LEU A 259 -4.68 6.24 18.34
C LEU A 259 -4.24 7.70 18.17
N PHE A 260 -3.58 8.02 17.06
CA PHE A 260 -3.07 9.37 16.81
C PHE A 260 -4.10 10.31 16.18
N THR A 261 -5.23 9.77 15.69
CA THR A 261 -6.26 10.55 14.99
C THR A 261 -6.71 11.77 15.79
N LYS A 262 -6.96 11.61 17.10
CA LYS A 262 -7.40 12.70 17.98
C LYS A 262 -6.34 13.79 18.17
N GLU A 263 -5.07 13.40 18.22
CA GLU A 263 -3.96 14.36 18.30
C GLU A 263 -3.80 15.14 17.00
N LEU A 264 -3.91 14.46 15.85
CA LEU A 264 -3.78 15.08 14.53
C LEU A 264 -4.96 16.01 14.19
N GLU A 265 -6.18 15.68 14.63
CA GLU A 265 -7.37 16.53 14.47
C GLU A 265 -7.25 17.89 15.18
N LYS A 266 -6.30 18.06 16.11
CA LYS A 266 -6.01 19.36 16.75
C LYS A 266 -5.30 20.31 15.78
N VAL A 267 -4.51 19.77 14.87
CA VAL A 267 -3.62 20.51 13.95
C VAL A 267 -4.24 20.61 12.56
N TYR A 268 -4.80 19.52 12.07
CA TYR A 268 -5.27 19.40 10.69
C TYR A 268 -6.79 19.25 10.63
N ASN A 269 -7.44 20.10 9.85
CA ASN A 269 -8.85 20.01 9.55
C ASN A 269 -9.09 20.10 8.03
N PRO A 270 -9.76 19.10 7.42
CA PRO A 270 -9.99 19.09 5.97
C PRO A 270 -10.87 20.25 5.46
N ASP A 271 -11.61 20.93 6.34
CA ASP A 271 -12.42 22.10 5.98
C ASP A 271 -11.61 23.42 5.94
N ASN A 272 -10.37 23.41 6.44
CA ASN A 272 -9.47 24.56 6.45
C ASN A 272 -8.55 24.55 5.22
N GLU A 273 -8.38 25.69 4.56
CA GLU A 273 -7.53 25.78 3.36
C GLU A 273 -6.03 25.74 3.67
N GLU A 274 -5.65 26.10 4.89
CA GLU A 274 -4.26 26.09 5.35
C GLU A 274 -3.75 24.72 5.81
N ASP A 275 -4.66 23.75 5.99
CA ASP A 275 -4.33 22.44 6.52
C ASP A 275 -4.20 21.42 5.38
N ASP A 276 -3.00 20.85 5.23
CA ASP A 276 -2.71 19.86 4.20
C ASP A 276 -2.92 18.44 4.73
N MET A 277 -3.88 17.72 4.17
CA MET A 277 -4.18 16.34 4.56
C MET A 277 -3.07 15.35 4.21
N VAL A 278 -2.19 15.68 3.25
CA VAL A 278 -1.00 14.87 2.94
C VAL A 278 0.04 15.05 4.05
N GLU A 279 0.21 16.27 4.57
CA GLU A 279 1.06 16.52 5.74
C GLU A 279 0.53 15.81 6.98
N MET A 280 -0.81 15.79 7.18
CA MET A 280 -1.43 15.05 8.29
C MET A 280 -1.08 13.55 8.26
N GLU A 281 -1.12 12.93 7.07
CA GLU A 281 -0.82 11.50 6.92
C GLU A 281 0.67 11.22 7.16
N GLU A 282 1.56 12.07 6.65
CA GLU A 282 3.00 11.98 6.95
C GLU A 282 3.25 12.13 8.46
N GLU A 283 2.58 13.08 9.12
CA GLU A 283 2.70 13.27 10.55
C GLU A 283 2.26 12.01 11.31
N ARG A 284 1.18 11.36 10.86
CA ARG A 284 0.73 10.07 11.41
C ARG A 284 1.79 9.00 11.32
N LEU A 285 2.46 8.88 10.17
CA LEU A 285 3.56 7.92 9.96
C LEU A 285 4.74 8.23 10.88
N ARG A 286 5.14 9.51 11.01
CA ARG A 286 6.19 9.94 11.94
C ARG A 286 5.87 9.56 13.38
N MET A 287 4.62 9.78 13.82
CA MET A 287 4.16 9.39 15.16
C MET A 287 4.23 7.87 15.35
N ARG A 288 3.77 7.09 14.36
CA ARG A 288 3.82 5.62 14.40
C ARG A 288 5.25 5.10 14.46
N GLU A 289 6.13 5.57 13.58
CA GLU A 289 7.54 5.18 13.56
C GLU A 289 8.24 5.49 14.87
N HIS A 290 7.95 6.65 15.44
CA HIS A 290 8.46 7.03 16.74
C HIS A 290 8.04 6.01 17.81
N VAL A 291 6.74 5.70 17.93
CA VAL A 291 6.22 4.72 18.90
C VAL A 291 6.79 3.32 18.64
N MET A 292 6.82 2.85 17.40
CA MET A 292 7.41 1.55 17.04
C MET A 292 8.91 1.49 17.39
N ASN A 293 9.65 2.58 17.20
CA ASN A 293 11.06 2.62 17.55
C ASN A 293 11.31 2.46 19.05
N GLU A 294 10.42 3.00 19.89
CA GLU A 294 10.55 2.97 21.35
C GLU A 294 9.96 1.73 22.02
N VAL A 295 8.86 1.21 21.47
CA VAL A 295 8.04 0.17 22.11
C VAL A 295 8.32 -1.22 21.52
N ASP A 296 8.36 -1.36 20.20
CA ASP A 296 8.64 -2.63 19.53
C ASP A 296 10.14 -2.97 19.68
N THR A 297 10.42 -3.93 20.57
CA THR A 297 11.78 -4.31 20.95
C THR A 297 12.36 -5.41 20.09
N ASN A 298 11.52 -6.30 19.57
CA ASN A 298 11.94 -7.42 18.72
C ASN A 298 11.95 -7.08 17.22
N LYS A 299 11.46 -5.88 16.85
CA LYS A 299 11.42 -5.33 15.50
C LYS A 299 10.61 -6.20 14.54
N ASP A 300 9.49 -6.72 15.03
CA ASP A 300 8.54 -7.49 14.20
C ASP A 300 7.38 -6.63 13.66
N ARG A 301 7.41 -5.31 13.91
CA ARG A 301 6.38 -4.34 13.51
C ARG A 301 5.02 -4.59 14.16
N LEU A 302 5.01 -5.31 15.28
CA LEU A 302 3.85 -5.52 16.13
C LEU A 302 4.21 -5.17 17.56
N VAL A 303 3.31 -4.51 18.27
CA VAL A 303 3.50 -4.22 19.69
C VAL A 303 2.73 -5.26 20.51
N SER A 304 3.46 -6.16 21.16
CA SER A 304 2.83 -7.10 22.09
C SER A 304 2.34 -6.39 23.36
N MET A 305 1.34 -6.97 24.03
CA MET A 305 0.91 -6.52 25.36
C MET A 305 2.07 -6.39 26.36
N SER A 306 3.06 -7.29 26.29
CA SER A 306 4.23 -7.23 27.18
C SER A 306 5.11 -6.02 26.90
N GLU A 307 5.33 -5.69 25.64
CA GLU A 307 6.13 -4.54 25.23
C GLU A 307 5.43 -3.24 25.58
N PHE A 308 4.14 -3.15 25.28
CA PHE A 308 3.31 -2.02 25.66
C PHE A 308 3.36 -1.74 27.16
N LEU A 309 3.10 -2.76 28.00
CA LEU A 309 3.17 -2.61 29.47
C LEU A 309 4.57 -2.37 30.02
N ALA A 310 5.61 -2.71 29.25
CA ALA A 310 6.99 -2.36 29.60
C ALA A 310 7.28 -0.89 29.26
N ALA A 311 6.80 -0.42 28.11
CA ALA A 311 6.90 0.98 27.70
C ALA A 311 6.18 1.92 28.68
N THR A 312 5.00 1.56 29.17
CA THR A 312 4.26 2.40 30.15
C THR A 312 4.95 2.56 31.51
N LYS A 313 6.08 1.88 31.74
CA LYS A 313 6.89 1.98 32.97
C LYS A 313 8.17 2.78 32.76
N LYS A 314 8.51 3.14 31.51
CA LYS A 314 9.66 3.98 31.19
C LYS A 314 9.38 5.43 31.59
N GLU A 315 10.44 6.21 31.79
CA GLU A 315 10.30 7.65 32.09
C GLU A 315 9.67 8.39 30.90
N ASP A 316 9.98 7.97 29.67
CA ASP A 316 9.46 8.53 28.41
C ASP A 316 7.92 8.46 28.33
N PHE A 317 7.29 7.45 28.96
CA PHE A 317 5.83 7.37 29.05
C PHE A 317 5.21 8.53 29.84
N LEU A 318 5.93 9.02 30.85
CA LEU A 318 5.51 10.16 31.67
C LEU A 318 5.96 11.50 31.08
N GLN A 319 6.59 11.47 29.89
CA GLN A 319 7.05 12.66 29.20
C GLN A 319 5.85 13.52 28.82
N LYS A 320 5.95 14.82 29.13
CA LYS A 320 4.92 15.81 28.86
C LYS A 320 5.32 16.78 27.75
N ASP A 321 6.40 16.46 27.05
CA ASP A 321 6.89 17.28 25.97
C ASP A 321 5.84 17.30 24.84
N GLU A 322 5.81 18.43 24.14
CA GLU A 322 4.93 18.62 23.00
C GLU A 322 5.54 17.93 21.78
N TRP A 323 4.69 17.34 20.95
CA TRP A 323 5.15 16.78 19.68
C TRP A 323 5.51 17.91 18.70
N GLU A 324 6.71 17.84 18.13
CA GLU A 324 7.16 18.79 17.11
C GLU A 324 6.58 18.42 15.73
N THR A 325 5.55 19.18 15.35
CA THR A 325 4.86 19.09 14.06
C THR A 325 5.75 19.47 12.88
N LEU A 326 5.40 18.98 11.69
CA LEU A 326 6.13 19.18 10.44
C LEU A 326 6.37 20.65 10.07
N ASP A 327 5.45 21.55 10.43
CA ASP A 327 5.58 22.99 10.14
C ASP A 327 6.78 23.65 10.84
N GLN A 328 7.28 23.04 11.92
CA GLN A 328 8.42 23.53 12.70
C GLN A 328 9.77 23.10 12.12
N ASN A 329 9.79 22.00 11.35
CA ASN A 329 11.01 21.36 10.86
C ASN A 329 10.98 21.17 9.34
N PRO A 330 11.84 21.85 8.56
CA PRO A 330 11.84 21.72 7.11
C PRO A 330 12.22 20.31 6.65
N VAL A 331 11.39 19.73 5.78
CA VAL A 331 11.55 18.36 5.24
C VAL A 331 12.75 18.25 4.30
N TYR A 332 13.07 19.33 3.59
CA TYR A 332 14.16 19.39 2.62
C TYR A 332 15.01 20.65 2.79
N THR A 333 16.23 20.59 2.26
CA THR A 333 17.18 21.71 2.22
C THR A 333 17.07 22.50 0.92
N GLU A 334 17.51 23.77 0.92
CA GLU A 334 17.54 24.59 -0.29
C GLU A 334 18.47 24.01 -1.39
N GLU A 335 19.49 23.24 -1.01
CA GLU A 335 20.35 22.52 -1.96
C GLU A 335 19.55 21.41 -2.67
N GLU A 336 18.81 20.58 -1.94
CA GLU A 336 17.93 19.54 -2.49
C GLU A 336 16.84 20.13 -3.39
N MET A 337 16.25 21.26 -2.98
CA MET A 337 15.28 21.98 -3.81
C MET A 337 15.89 22.44 -5.13
N ARG A 338 17.12 22.97 -5.13
CA ARG A 338 17.82 23.38 -6.36
C ARG A 338 18.08 22.18 -7.27
N GLU A 339 18.53 21.06 -6.72
CA GLU A 339 18.76 19.83 -7.48
C GLU A 339 17.46 19.30 -8.10
N TYR A 340 16.36 19.32 -7.34
CA TYR A 340 15.04 18.92 -7.82
C TYR A 340 14.52 19.83 -8.95
N GLU A 341 14.63 21.15 -8.81
CA GLU A 341 14.29 22.11 -9.87
C GLU A 341 15.13 21.90 -11.13
N GLN A 342 16.42 21.59 -10.98
CA GLN A 342 17.29 21.26 -12.11
C GLN A 342 16.85 19.96 -12.80
N HIS A 343 16.47 18.94 -12.02
CA HIS A 343 15.94 17.69 -12.56
C HIS A 343 14.66 17.94 -13.38
N LEU A 344 13.69 18.69 -12.82
CA LEU A 344 12.45 19.05 -13.52
C LEU A 344 12.72 19.81 -14.83
N ALA A 345 13.66 20.76 -14.82
CA ALA A 345 14.03 21.50 -16.02
C ALA A 345 14.64 20.60 -17.10
N ASN A 346 15.48 19.64 -16.71
CA ASN A 346 16.05 18.66 -17.64
C ASN A 346 14.97 17.74 -18.22
N GLU A 347 14.06 17.24 -17.37
CA GLU A 347 12.96 16.37 -17.79
C GLU A 347 12.00 17.09 -18.74
N ALA A 348 11.66 18.35 -18.46
CA ALA A 348 10.86 19.19 -19.35
C ALA A 348 11.54 19.38 -20.72
N ASN A 349 12.85 19.56 -20.76
CA ASN A 349 13.61 19.66 -22.00
C ASN A 349 13.58 18.34 -22.79
N ASP A 350 13.76 17.21 -22.11
CA ASP A 350 13.70 15.88 -22.73
C ASP A 350 12.31 15.58 -23.31
N ILE A 351 11.24 15.93 -22.57
CA ILE A 351 9.86 15.81 -23.04
C ILE A 351 9.63 16.68 -24.27
N ASN A 352 10.10 17.93 -24.26
CA ASN A 352 9.99 18.84 -25.40
C ASN A 352 10.72 18.31 -26.63
N MET A 353 11.92 17.75 -26.45
CA MET A 353 12.68 17.11 -27.54
C MET A 353 11.95 15.90 -28.12
N LYS A 354 11.45 15.00 -27.27
CA LYS A 354 10.66 13.83 -27.69
C LYS A 354 9.36 14.24 -28.40
N SER A 355 8.66 15.25 -27.89
CA SER A 355 7.45 15.80 -28.49
C SER A 355 7.72 16.35 -29.89
N ALA A 356 8.80 17.11 -30.06
CA ALA A 356 9.22 17.63 -31.36
C ALA A 356 9.62 16.50 -32.34
N GLU A 357 10.25 15.43 -31.86
CA GLU A 357 10.57 14.26 -32.67
C GLU A 357 9.31 13.51 -33.11
N LEU A 358 8.39 13.25 -32.18
CA LEU A 358 7.10 12.60 -32.47
C LEU A 358 6.27 13.42 -33.48
N GLN A 359 6.29 14.75 -33.36
CA GLN A 359 5.63 15.62 -34.33
C GLN A 359 6.23 15.45 -35.74
N LYS A 360 7.56 15.42 -35.87
CA LYS A 360 8.22 15.18 -37.17
C LYS A 360 7.88 13.80 -37.73
N GLN A 361 7.86 12.76 -36.89
CA GLN A 361 7.47 11.42 -37.30
C GLN A 361 6.02 11.38 -37.80
N ARG A 362 5.10 12.06 -37.10
CA ARG A 362 3.70 12.19 -37.51
C ARG A 362 3.57 12.87 -38.88
N GLU A 363 4.25 13.99 -39.08
CA GLU A 363 4.25 14.70 -40.37
C GLU A 363 4.82 13.84 -41.51
N GLN A 364 5.84 13.03 -41.23
CA GLN A 364 6.42 12.11 -42.21
C GLN A 364 5.46 10.96 -42.57
N LEU A 365 4.79 10.38 -41.58
CA LEU A 365 3.78 9.34 -41.80
C LEU A 365 2.58 9.88 -42.60
N GLU A 366 2.16 11.11 -42.33
CA GLU A 366 1.08 11.76 -43.08
C GLU A 366 1.45 11.91 -44.57
N ARG A 367 2.68 12.36 -44.86
CA ARG A 367 3.18 12.42 -46.25
C ARG A 367 3.23 11.06 -46.92
N GLN A 368 3.72 10.02 -46.23
CA GLN A 368 3.74 8.66 -46.77
C GLN A 368 2.33 8.14 -47.05
N GLN A 369 1.36 8.47 -46.19
CA GLN A 369 -0.04 8.09 -46.39
C GLN A 369 -0.65 8.79 -47.61
N GLU A 370 -0.35 10.07 -47.81
CA GLU A 370 -0.75 10.81 -49.02
C GLU A 370 -0.16 10.21 -50.30
N GLU A 371 1.14 9.89 -50.29
CA GLU A 371 1.82 9.22 -51.41
C GLU A 371 1.20 7.86 -51.73
N LEU A 372 0.92 7.05 -50.70
CA LEU A 372 0.28 5.74 -50.86
C LEU A 372 -1.14 5.86 -51.43
N ASN A 373 -1.90 6.86 -50.98
CA ASN A 373 -3.25 7.13 -51.49
C ASN A 373 -3.20 7.58 -52.96
N ALA A 374 -2.24 8.41 -53.34
CA ALA A 374 -2.03 8.82 -54.72
C ALA A 374 -1.68 7.61 -55.61
N GLN A 375 -0.75 6.75 -55.18
CA GLN A 375 -0.39 5.52 -55.91
C GLN A 375 -1.59 4.58 -56.07
N LYS A 376 -2.42 4.40 -55.04
CA LYS A 376 -3.65 3.60 -55.13
C LYS A 376 -4.62 4.16 -56.18
N LEU A 377 -4.78 5.48 -56.23
CA LEU A 377 -5.65 6.13 -57.21
C LEU A 377 -5.14 5.95 -58.64
N GLU A 378 -3.83 6.08 -58.86
CA GLU A 378 -3.20 5.83 -60.16
C GLU A 378 -3.39 4.39 -60.62
N LEU A 379 -3.19 3.40 -59.73
CA LEU A 379 -3.41 1.99 -60.03
C LEU A 379 -4.87 1.72 -60.42
N GLN A 380 -5.84 2.26 -59.69
CA GLN A 380 -7.26 2.14 -60.04
C GLN A 380 -7.59 2.73 -61.42
N GLN A 381 -7.00 3.87 -61.77
CA GLN A 381 -7.19 4.47 -63.10
C GLN A 381 -6.60 3.61 -64.21
N VAL A 382 -5.42 3.01 -64.00
CA VAL A 382 -4.79 2.09 -64.96
C VAL A 382 -5.64 0.83 -65.15
N ASP A 383 -6.15 0.24 -64.07
CA ASP A 383 -7.00 -0.94 -64.14
C ASP A 383 -8.33 -0.64 -64.86
N SER A 384 -8.96 0.51 -64.58
CA SER A 384 -10.16 0.95 -65.29
C SER A 384 -9.92 1.14 -66.79
N LYS A 385 -8.79 1.75 -67.17
CA LYS A 385 -8.39 1.90 -68.59
C LYS A 385 -8.12 0.57 -69.26
N LYS A 386 -7.47 -0.38 -68.57
CA LYS A 386 -7.25 -1.74 -69.09
C LYS A 386 -8.57 -2.48 -69.30
N GLN A 387 -9.51 -2.38 -68.36
CA GLN A 387 -10.84 -2.96 -68.49
C GLN A 387 -11.62 -2.37 -69.67
N GLN A 388 -11.56 -1.04 -69.88
CA GLN A 388 -12.14 -0.41 -71.07
C GLN A 388 -11.50 -0.92 -72.37
N GLN A 389 -10.16 -0.99 -72.44
CA GLN A 389 -9.47 -1.50 -73.64
C GLN A 389 -9.82 -2.96 -73.94
N LEU A 390 -9.92 -3.80 -72.91
CA LEU A 390 -10.38 -5.19 -73.05
C LEU A 390 -11.81 -5.24 -73.60
N PHE A 391 -12.72 -4.42 -73.05
CA PHE A 391 -14.10 -4.33 -73.53
C PHE A 391 -14.18 -3.92 -75.01
N TYR A 392 -13.46 -2.87 -75.42
CA TYR A 392 -13.41 -2.44 -76.82
C TYR A 392 -12.80 -3.49 -77.76
N ARG A 393 -11.81 -4.24 -77.29
CA ARG A 393 -11.16 -5.28 -78.09
C ARG A 393 -12.06 -6.49 -78.29
N THR A 394 -12.82 -6.90 -77.27
CA THR A 394 -13.82 -7.97 -77.40
C THR A 394 -14.96 -7.54 -78.32
N ALA A 395 -15.45 -6.29 -78.21
CA ALA A 395 -16.51 -5.78 -79.06
C ALA A 395 -16.13 -5.66 -80.56
N MET A 396 -14.84 -5.55 -80.90
CA MET A 396 -14.37 -5.55 -82.31
C MET A 396 -14.10 -6.95 -82.88
N ILE A 397 -14.15 -8.01 -82.07
CA ILE A 397 -14.01 -9.40 -82.53
C ILE A 397 -15.38 -10.00 -82.91
N ASP A 398 -16.48 -9.41 -82.43
CA ASP A 398 -17.86 -9.84 -82.70
C ASP A 398 -18.55 -9.09 -83.87
N VAL A 399 -17.80 -8.36 -84.70
CA VAL A 399 -18.22 -7.73 -85.96
C VAL A 399 -17.44 -8.34 -87.11
#